data_AF-A0A1J3I003-F1
#
_entry.id   AF-A0A1J3I003-F1
#
_cell.length_a   1.000
_cell.length_b   1.000
_cell.length_c   1.000
_cell.angle_alpha   90.00
_cell.angle_beta   90.00
_cell.angle_gamma   90.00
#
_symmetry.space_group_name_H-M   'P 1'
#
loop_
_entity.id
_entity.type
_entity.pdbx_description
1 polymer ?
#
loop_
_entity_poly.entity_id
_entity_poly.type
_entity_poly.pdbx_seq_one_letter_code
_entity_poly.pdbx_strand_id
1 'polypeptide(L)'
;KARPYDLVGAALFGDGAAAVIIGAEPRESEAPFMELHYAVQQFLPGTQNVIDGRLTEEGINFKLGRDLPQKIEENIEEFCKKLMGKAGDDAMEFNDMFWAVHPGGPAILNRL
;
A
#
# COMPACT_ATOMS: atom_id res chain seq x y z
N LYS A 1 -31.05 14.22 -0.13
CA LYS A 1 -30.78 13.24 0.94
C LYS A 1 -29.44 13.63 1.56
N ALA A 2 -29.39 13.85 2.88
CA ALA A 2 -28.16 14.26 3.57
C ALA A 2 -27.06 13.24 3.28
N ARG A 3 -25.97 13.71 2.68
CA ARG A 3 -24.74 12.93 2.52
C ARG A 3 -24.08 12.93 3.91
N PRO A 4 -24.00 11.82 4.65
CA PRO A 4 -22.97 11.75 5.65
C PRO A 4 -21.68 11.85 4.85
N TYR A 5 -21.00 12.99 4.94
CA TYR A 5 -19.63 13.08 4.47
C TYR A 5 -18.90 11.85 5.03
N ASP A 6 -18.15 11.14 4.20
CA ASP A 6 -17.24 10.12 4.72
C ASP A 6 -16.14 10.88 5.47
N LEU A 7 -16.42 11.16 6.75
CA LEU A 7 -15.56 11.94 7.64
C LEU A 7 -14.21 11.24 7.82
N VAL A 8 -14.17 9.92 7.62
CA VAL A 8 -12.92 9.15 7.62
C VAL A 8 -12.09 9.56 6.40
N GLY A 9 -12.68 9.55 5.20
CA GLY A 9 -11.99 10.04 4.01
C GLY A 9 -11.48 11.48 4.16
N ALA A 10 -12.32 12.38 4.65
CA ALA A 10 -11.93 13.78 4.88
C ALA A 10 -10.83 13.98 5.94
N ALA A 11 -10.72 13.05 6.91
CA ALA A 11 -9.69 13.08 7.95
C ALA A 11 -8.38 12.40 7.52
N LEU A 12 -8.44 11.50 6.53
CA LEU A 12 -7.28 10.70 6.09
C LEU A 12 -6.57 11.30 4.89
N PHE A 13 -7.31 11.86 3.92
CA PHE A 13 -6.70 12.35 2.68
C PHE A 13 -6.07 13.73 2.86
N GLY A 14 -4.88 13.89 2.27
CA GLY A 14 -4.16 15.15 2.18
C GLY A 14 -3.36 15.21 0.88
N ASP A 15 -2.89 16.42 0.55
CA ASP A 15 -2.21 16.68 -0.71
C ASP A 15 -0.69 16.50 -0.58
N GLY A 16 -0.06 15.92 -1.61
CA GLY A 16 1.39 15.73 -1.66
C GLY A 16 1.86 15.29 -3.05
N ALA A 17 3.13 15.54 -3.35
CA ALA A 17 3.77 15.12 -4.60
C ALA A 17 5.21 14.64 -4.33
N ALA A 18 5.65 13.64 -5.09
CA ALA A 18 7.00 13.09 -5.03
C ALA A 18 7.49 12.77 -6.45
N ALA A 19 8.81 12.78 -6.65
CA ALA A 19 9.45 12.45 -7.91
C ALA A 19 10.71 11.59 -7.66
N VAL A 20 10.99 10.67 -8.57
CA VAL A 20 12.17 9.80 -8.55
C VAL A 20 12.75 9.65 -9.95
N ILE A 21 14.07 9.43 -10.04
CA ILE A 21 14.74 9.02 -11.28
C ILE A 21 15.08 7.54 -11.13
N ILE A 22 14.61 6.72 -12.07
CA ILE A 22 14.84 5.28 -12.10
C ILE A 22 15.68 4.96 -13.33
N GLY A 23 16.76 4.22 -13.12
CA GLY A 23 17.66 3.74 -14.15
C GLY A 23 18.35 2.46 -13.72
N ALA A 24 19.08 1.85 -14.64
CA ALA A 24 19.97 0.72 -14.39
C ALA A 24 21.40 1.14 -14.78
N GLU A 25 22.40 0.42 -14.26
CA GLU A 25 23.83 0.65 -14.57
C GLU A 25 24.25 2.11 -14.29
N PRO A 26 24.23 2.54 -13.01
CA PRO A 26 24.55 3.91 -12.66
C PRO A 26 25.95 4.29 -13.12
N ARG A 27 26.09 5.50 -13.68
CA ARG A 27 27.40 6.06 -14.06
C ARG A 27 28.20 6.42 -12.81
N GLU A 28 29.51 6.60 -12.95
CA GLU A 28 30.38 7.05 -11.83
C GLU A 28 29.91 8.37 -11.19
N SER A 29 29.17 9.20 -11.93
CA SER A 29 28.59 10.46 -11.44
C SER A 29 27.25 10.30 -10.71
N GLU A 30 26.66 9.11 -10.71
CA GLU A 30 25.35 8.83 -10.13
C GLU A 30 25.51 8.06 -8.81
N ALA A 31 24.71 8.41 -7.82
CA ALA A 31 24.70 7.74 -6.51
C ALA A 31 23.29 7.16 -6.25
N PRO A 32 23.06 5.87 -6.55
CA PRO A 32 21.78 5.22 -6.28
C PRO A 32 21.42 5.28 -4.79
N PHE A 33 20.16 5.59 -4.49
CA PHE A 33 19.65 5.56 -3.12
C PHE A 33 19.18 4.16 -2.70
N MET A 34 18.44 3.48 -3.59
CA MET A 34 17.95 2.11 -3.40
C MET A 34 17.93 1.39 -4.74
N GLU A 35 18.03 0.06 -4.71
CA GLU A 35 17.91 -0.81 -5.88
C GLU A 35 16.57 -1.56 -5.85
N LEU A 36 15.87 -1.61 -6.99
CA LEU A 36 14.62 -2.37 -7.13
C LEU A 36 14.94 -3.82 -7.51
N HIS A 37 14.86 -4.74 -6.55
CA HIS A 37 15.17 -6.14 -6.80
C HIS A 37 13.97 -6.94 -7.35
N TYR A 38 12.79 -6.77 -6.76
CA TYR A 38 11.59 -7.52 -7.16
C TYR A 38 10.32 -6.72 -6.87
N ALA A 39 9.27 -6.94 -7.67
CA ALA A 39 7.95 -6.32 -7.51
C ALA A 39 6.85 -7.36 -7.71
N VAL A 40 5.84 -7.36 -6.83
CA VAL A 40 4.71 -8.29 -6.87
C VAL A 40 3.42 -7.58 -6.46
N GLN A 41 2.30 -8.03 -7.02
CA GLN A 41 0.96 -7.58 -6.69
C GLN A 41 0.03 -8.78 -6.54
N GLN A 42 -1.01 -8.63 -5.72
CA GLN A 42 -2.05 -9.63 -5.51
C GLN A 42 -3.42 -8.97 -5.35
N PHE A 43 -4.43 -9.50 -6.05
CA PHE A 43 -5.83 -9.18 -5.77
C PHE A 43 -6.34 -10.12 -4.68
N LEU A 44 -6.94 -9.55 -3.63
CA LEU A 44 -7.56 -10.34 -2.57
C LEU A 44 -8.98 -10.78 -3.01
N PRO A 45 -9.32 -12.06 -2.96
CA PRO A 45 -10.67 -12.52 -3.28
C PRO A 45 -11.72 -11.90 -2.36
N GLY A 46 -12.87 -11.53 -2.91
CA GLY A 46 -14.01 -11.01 -2.14
C GLY A 46 -13.87 -9.56 -1.66
N THR A 47 -12.84 -8.82 -2.07
CA THR A 47 -12.61 -7.43 -1.64
C THR A 47 -13.05 -6.38 -2.66
N GLN A 48 -13.82 -6.75 -3.69
CA GLN A 48 -14.13 -5.87 -4.83
C GLN A 48 -14.81 -4.55 -4.43
N ASN A 49 -15.62 -4.56 -3.36
CA ASN A 49 -16.37 -3.39 -2.89
C ASN A 49 -15.85 -2.84 -1.56
N VAL A 50 -14.68 -3.29 -1.08
CA VAL A 50 -14.10 -2.84 0.20
C VAL A 50 -13.57 -1.41 0.09
N ILE A 51 -13.04 -1.03 -1.08
CA ILE A 51 -12.71 0.35 -1.42
C ILE A 51 -13.50 0.68 -2.70
N ASP A 52 -14.51 1.54 -2.59
CA ASP A 52 -15.36 1.94 -3.73
C ASP A 52 -15.16 3.44 -3.99
N GLY A 53 -14.54 3.75 -5.14
CA GLY A 53 -14.32 5.12 -5.61
C GLY A 53 -15.18 5.39 -6.85
N ARG A 54 -16.06 6.41 -6.78
CA ARG A 54 -16.96 6.77 -7.88
C ARG A 54 -16.76 8.22 -8.29
N LEU A 55 -16.50 8.43 -9.58
CA LEU A 55 -16.48 9.76 -10.18
C LEU A 55 -17.92 10.15 -10.57
N THR A 56 -18.36 11.31 -10.10
CA THR A 56 -19.66 11.91 -10.41
C THR A 56 -19.49 13.37 -10.82
N GLU A 57 -20.58 14.03 -11.20
CA GLU A 57 -20.59 15.48 -11.45
C GLU A 57 -20.21 16.31 -10.21
N GLU A 58 -20.32 15.72 -9.00
CA GLU A 58 -19.94 16.37 -7.74
C GLU A 58 -18.48 16.08 -7.34
N GLY A 59 -17.69 15.43 -8.21
CA GLY A 59 -16.31 15.04 -7.94
C GLY A 59 -16.16 13.56 -7.59
N ILE A 60 -15.10 13.21 -6.87
CA ILE A 60 -14.80 11.82 -6.50
C ILE A 60 -15.41 11.50 -5.14
N ASN A 61 -16.22 10.45 -5.07
CA ASN A 61 -16.77 9.90 -3.84
C ASN A 61 -16.02 8.61 -3.48
N PHE A 62 -15.37 8.59 -2.32
CA PHE A 62 -14.75 7.38 -1.79
C PHE A 62 -15.58 6.79 -0.64
N LYS A 63 -15.67 5.47 -0.61
CA LYS A 63 -16.20 4.70 0.51
C LYS A 63 -15.20 3.65 0.93
N LEU A 64 -14.89 3.63 2.21
CA LEU A 64 -14.01 2.64 2.83
C LEU A 64 -14.84 1.66 3.68
N GLY A 65 -14.71 0.38 3.38
CA GLY A 65 -15.27 -0.71 4.18
C GLY A 65 -14.63 -0.75 5.57
N ARG A 66 -15.45 -0.94 6.61
CA ARG A 66 -14.96 -1.00 8.00
C ARG A 66 -14.10 -2.23 8.26
N ASP A 67 -14.24 -3.26 7.44
CA ASP A 67 -13.51 -4.52 7.45
C ASP A 67 -12.17 -4.45 6.69
N LEU A 68 -11.86 -3.33 6.02
CA LEU A 68 -10.61 -3.17 5.28
C LEU A 68 -9.36 -3.51 6.11
N PRO A 69 -9.17 -3.03 7.36
CA PRO A 69 -7.99 -3.37 8.14
C PRO A 69 -7.87 -4.87 8.43
N GLN A 70 -9.00 -5.53 8.74
CA GLN A 70 -9.03 -6.98 8.97
C GLN A 70 -8.67 -7.75 7.70
N LYS A 71 -9.14 -7.30 6.52
CA LYS A 71 -8.81 -7.96 5.25
C LYS A 71 -7.32 -7.88 4.92
N ILE A 72 -6.65 -6.78 5.28
CA ILE A 72 -5.19 -6.66 5.14
C ILE A 72 -4.47 -7.58 6.13
N GLU A 73 -4.83 -7.52 7.41
CA GLU A 73 -4.30 -8.36 8.49
C GLU A 73 -4.36 -9.86 8.13
N GLU A 74 -5.50 -10.34 7.61
CA GLU A 74 -5.71 -11.74 7.21
C GLU A 74 -4.79 -12.21 6.06
N ASN A 75 -4.18 -11.31 5.28
CA ASN A 75 -3.46 -11.67 4.03
C ASN A 75 -2.02 -11.15 3.96
N ILE A 76 -1.61 -10.23 4.82
CA ILE A 76 -0.32 -9.53 4.69
C ILE A 76 0.88 -10.46 4.92
N GLU A 77 0.78 -11.40 5.87
CA GLU A 77 1.89 -12.32 6.19
C GLU A 77 2.26 -13.20 4.99
N GLU A 78 1.25 -13.79 4.32
CA GLU A 78 1.46 -14.62 3.13
C GLU A 78 2.06 -13.80 1.98
N PHE A 79 1.55 -12.59 1.77
CA PHE A 79 2.07 -11.68 0.75
C PHE A 79 3.55 -11.31 1.01
N CYS A 80 3.90 -11.01 2.26
CA CYS A 80 5.27 -10.69 2.66
C CYS A 80 6.20 -11.89 2.46
N LYS A 81 5.81 -13.11 2.85
CA LYS A 81 6.59 -14.32 2.60
C LYS A 81 6.82 -14.56 1.10
N LYS A 82 5.80 -14.32 0.27
CA LYS A 82 5.93 -14.41 -1.20
C LYS A 82 6.93 -13.39 -1.77
N LEU A 83 6.94 -12.16 -1.25
CA LEU A 83 7.90 -11.14 -1.62
C LEU A 83 9.33 -11.55 -1.21
N MET A 84 9.50 -11.96 0.04
CA MET A 84 10.80 -12.33 0.62
C MET A 84 11.42 -13.54 -0.10
N GLY A 85 10.65 -14.59 -0.38
CA GLY A 85 11.14 -15.77 -1.12
C GLY A 85 11.48 -15.51 -2.59
N LYS A 86 11.23 -14.31 -3.11
CA LYS A 86 11.70 -13.87 -4.44
C LYS A 86 12.82 -12.84 -4.36
N ALA A 87 12.82 -12.03 -3.30
CA ALA A 87 13.76 -10.95 -3.11
C ALA A 87 15.06 -11.39 -2.38
N GLY A 88 15.07 -12.54 -1.70
CA GLY A 88 16.30 -13.12 -1.16
C GLY A 88 16.20 -14.62 -0.89
N ASP A 89 16.98 -15.09 0.07
CA ASP A 89 17.14 -16.52 0.40
C ASP A 89 16.02 -17.03 1.32
N ASP A 90 15.78 -18.34 1.31
CA ASP A 90 14.71 -19.02 2.07
C ASP A 90 14.86 -18.88 3.61
N ALA A 91 16.00 -18.35 4.08
CA ALA A 91 16.32 -18.14 5.49
C ALA A 91 16.03 -16.71 6.01
N MET A 92 15.52 -15.81 5.16
CA MET A 92 15.27 -14.41 5.56
C MET A 92 14.04 -14.29 6.47
N GLU A 93 14.18 -13.57 7.57
CA GLU A 93 13.10 -13.30 8.53
C GLU A 93 12.60 -11.85 8.42
N PHE A 94 11.41 -11.56 8.96
CA PHE A 94 10.79 -10.23 8.84
C PHE A 94 11.65 -9.08 9.42
N ASN A 95 12.47 -9.37 10.43
CA ASN A 95 13.36 -8.40 11.08
C ASN A 95 14.67 -8.15 10.33
N ASP A 96 14.95 -8.92 9.28
CA ASP A 96 16.11 -8.69 8.40
C ASP A 96 15.81 -7.62 7.34
N MET A 97 14.56 -7.16 7.25
CA MET A 97 14.11 -6.13 6.31
C MET A 97 13.77 -4.82 7.01
N PHE A 98 13.92 -3.72 6.27
CA PHE A 98 13.22 -2.48 6.60
C PHE A 98 11.86 -2.45 5.89
N TRP A 99 10.87 -1.84 6.55
CA TRP A 99 9.49 -1.81 6.04
C TRP A 99 9.06 -0.39 5.71
N ALA A 100 8.67 -0.18 4.45
CA ALA A 100 7.98 1.02 4.01
C ALA A 100 6.55 0.64 3.64
N VAL A 101 5.59 0.98 4.51
CA VAL A 101 4.18 0.60 4.34
C VAL A 101 3.35 1.85 4.09
N HIS A 102 2.46 1.80 3.10
CA HIS A 102 1.52 2.89 2.85
C HIS A 102 0.58 3.08 4.05
N PRO A 103 0.58 4.26 4.70
CA PRO A 103 -0.21 4.50 5.92
C PRO A 103 -1.65 4.90 5.56
N GLY A 104 -2.41 4.01 4.92
CA GLY A 104 -3.79 4.29 4.48
C GLY A 104 -4.78 4.60 5.62
N GLY A 105 -4.40 4.32 6.87
CA GLY A 105 -5.09 4.71 8.08
C GLY A 105 -4.45 4.06 9.32
N PRO A 106 -4.62 4.64 10.53
CA PRO A 106 -3.97 4.13 11.73
C PRO A 106 -4.39 2.69 12.08
N ALA A 107 -5.63 2.31 11.76
CA ALA A 107 -6.13 0.96 12.01
C ALA A 107 -5.44 -0.11 11.17
N ILE A 108 -4.90 0.23 9.99
CA ILE A 108 -4.13 -0.70 9.17
C ILE A 108 -2.81 -0.98 9.88
N LEU A 109 -2.02 0.05 10.18
CA LEU A 109 -0.69 -0.09 10.78
C LEU A 109 -0.72 -0.76 12.15
N ASN A 110 -1.74 -0.49 12.97
CA ASN A 110 -1.86 -1.09 14.31
C ASN A 110 -2.23 -2.59 14.31
N ARG A 111 -2.65 -3.12 13.15
CA ARG A 111 -3.06 -4.53 12.98
C ARG A 111 -2.06 -5.35 12.16
N LEU A 112 -1.00 -4.71 11.65
CA LEU A 112 0.10 -5.41 11.00
C LEU A 112 0.93 -6.20 12.01
#